data_AF-A0A9D7ARM3-F1
#
_entry.id   AF-A0A9D7ARM3-F1
#
_cell.length_a   1.000
_cell.length_b   1.000
_cell.length_c   1.000
_cell.angle_alpha   90.00
_cell.angle_beta   90.00
_cell.angle_gamma   90.00
#
_symmetry.space_group_name_H-M   'P 1'
#
loop_
_entity.id
_entity.type
_entity.pdbx_description
1 polymer ?
#
loop_
_entity_poly.entity_id
_entity_poly.type
_entity_poly.pdbx_seq_one_letter_code
_entity_poly.pdbx_strand_id
1 'polypeptide(L)'
;MSRSLGIERRFFGGGSRAHRLARLTLASAAALACSGLGAWLAWNHPLWPASLLAGFVAWGLTVAYWPRLWLVVVPAALPLLNFSPWTGWLVFEEFDILLLGVLAGNYARAAALTCRRGIWVSDRGTAQPQGGRLVAPDWALASLVLGLLVSSLLALWRGIADAGGWSFDWFAGYSAALNSVRVFKSVAYVLLLIPIIRAAMRRNAERSLQLLGSGVLAGLAVVCAAVLWERYAFPGLSDFSNRYRTTALFWEMHVGGAAIDAYIAMTLPFMVWALVAVRRPVVWAGLALLSVAAVYAVLTTFSRGVYLAVAVPCAGLAALWWLRCIAAHRTDPFAPGLRPLPWKRIGGTVLAGVLLMEVGSVLIGGSYMAERIGVADRDMAKRLAHWRDGLALLTTPTDWLLGIGLGRLPAHYARQVDRGEFSGMVTWQQERCAGPPQASSHRSAQHGGSPVSPTRHPWRGRAASRGSPDFRGRSRMRPWRACLDWPDASNSPRQVGIG
;
A
#
# COMPACT_ATOMS: atom_id res chain seq x y z
N MET A 1 -8.31 58.91 43.82
CA MET A 1 -7.76 57.57 43.51
C MET A 1 -8.95 56.68 43.18
N SER A 2 -9.14 55.99 42.05
CA SER A 2 -8.28 55.60 40.93
C SER A 2 -9.13 55.51 39.66
N ARG A 3 -8.78 56.27 38.62
CA ARG A 3 -9.10 55.94 37.23
C ARG A 3 -7.88 55.20 36.67
N SER A 4 -8.02 53.92 36.39
CA SER A 4 -7.07 53.13 35.60
C SER A 4 -7.90 52.20 34.71
N LEU A 5 -8.36 52.74 33.60
CA LEU A 5 -9.03 52.01 32.53
C LEU A 5 -8.14 52.09 31.29
N GLY A 6 -7.56 50.94 30.93
CA GLY A 6 -7.57 50.46 29.56
C GLY A 6 -6.56 51.05 28.58
N ILE A 7 -5.25 50.77 28.74
CA ILE A 7 -4.30 50.75 27.62
C ILE A 7 -3.31 49.58 27.79
N GLU A 8 -3.77 48.32 27.80
CA GLU A 8 -2.88 47.15 27.62
C GLU A 8 -3.60 45.96 26.97
N ARG A 9 -4.22 46.16 25.80
CA ARG A 9 -4.64 45.05 24.92
C ARG A 9 -4.11 45.21 23.50
N ARG A 10 -2.79 45.36 23.35
CA ARG A 10 -2.12 45.30 22.03
C ARG A 10 -0.88 44.41 21.95
N PHE A 11 -0.54 43.62 22.97
CA PHE A 11 0.74 42.90 22.99
C PHE A 11 0.71 41.37 23.02
N PHE A 12 -0.45 40.72 22.85
CA PHE A 12 -0.49 39.26 22.71
C PHE A 12 -1.13 38.82 21.40
N GLY A 13 -0.31 38.26 20.50
CA GLY A 13 -0.78 37.45 19.38
C GLY A 13 -0.04 37.59 18.04
N GLY A 14 1.03 38.39 17.96
CA GLY A 14 1.81 38.53 16.72
C GLY A 14 2.98 37.55 16.68
N GLY A 15 2.83 36.38 16.06
CA GLY A 15 4.00 35.60 15.63
C GLY A 15 4.93 36.49 14.79
N SER A 16 6.24 36.45 15.06
CA SER A 16 7.22 37.33 14.40
C SER A 16 7.04 37.31 12.87
N ARG A 17 7.23 38.45 12.20
CA ARG A 17 7.12 38.56 10.73
C ARG A 17 7.93 37.46 10.02
N ALA A 18 9.09 37.09 10.59
CA ALA A 18 9.93 36.00 10.13
C ALA A 18 9.22 34.64 10.13
N HIS A 19 8.51 34.27 11.19
CA HIS A 19 7.75 33.01 11.23
C HIS A 19 6.61 32.97 10.21
N ARG A 20 5.95 34.12 9.99
CA ARG A 20 4.88 34.22 8.98
C ARG A 20 5.44 34.04 7.57
N LEU A 21 6.57 34.67 7.26
CA LEU A 21 7.23 34.54 5.97
C LEU A 21 7.71 33.10 5.73
N ALA A 22 8.36 32.48 6.72
CA ALA A 22 8.80 31.08 6.62
C ALA A 22 7.63 30.10 6.38
N ARG A 23 6.50 30.34 7.07
CA ARG A 23 5.27 29.56 6.91
C ARG A 23 4.62 29.74 5.54
N LEU A 24 4.68 30.95 4.99
CA LEU A 24 4.19 31.24 3.65
C LEU A 24 5.09 30.59 2.59
N THR A 25 6.40 30.72 2.70
CA THR A 25 7.35 30.14 1.74
C THR A 25 7.25 28.63 1.71
N LEU A 26 7.19 27.96 2.88
CA LEU A 26 7.02 26.50 2.95
C LEU A 26 5.69 26.05 2.34
N ALA A 27 4.57 26.73 2.65
CA ALA A 27 3.27 26.37 2.09
C ALA A 27 3.21 26.60 0.57
N SER A 28 3.78 27.71 0.07
CA SER A 28 3.85 27.99 -1.36
C SER A 28 4.76 26.99 -2.09
N ALA A 29 5.91 26.65 -1.51
CA ALA A 29 6.83 25.66 -2.08
C ALA A 29 6.17 24.27 -2.16
N ALA A 30 5.51 23.84 -1.08
CA ALA A 30 4.79 22.57 -1.06
C ALA A 30 3.63 22.55 -2.08
N ALA A 31 2.88 23.66 -2.19
CA ALA A 31 1.81 23.80 -3.18
C ALA A 31 2.34 23.70 -4.62
N LEU A 32 3.42 24.41 -4.94
CA LEU A 32 4.02 24.41 -6.27
C LEU A 32 4.61 23.04 -6.61
N ALA A 33 5.33 22.42 -5.67
CA ALA A 33 5.90 21.09 -5.86
C ALA A 33 4.81 20.04 -6.09
N CYS A 34 3.77 20.00 -5.26
CA CYS A 34 2.68 19.04 -5.42
C CYS A 34 1.85 19.30 -6.69
N SER A 35 1.64 20.57 -7.05
CA SER A 35 0.95 20.93 -8.30
C SER A 35 1.75 20.50 -9.52
N GLY A 36 3.05 20.77 -9.53
CA GLY A 36 3.93 20.39 -10.63
C GLY A 36 4.05 18.87 -10.77
N LEU A 37 4.30 18.16 -9.67
CA LEU A 37 4.40 16.69 -9.69
C LEU A 37 3.07 16.03 -10.09
N GLY A 38 1.95 16.50 -9.54
CA GLY A 38 0.63 15.94 -9.85
C GLY A 38 0.21 16.21 -11.29
N ALA A 39 0.46 17.42 -11.81
CA ALA A 39 0.22 17.74 -13.21
C ALA A 39 1.15 16.95 -14.15
N TRP A 40 2.41 16.77 -13.77
CA TRP A 40 3.38 15.99 -14.55
C TRP A 40 3.00 14.51 -14.62
N LEU A 41 2.60 13.89 -13.49
CA LEU A 41 2.08 12.52 -13.51
C LEU A 41 0.81 12.44 -14.35
N ALA A 42 -0.16 13.32 -14.12
CA ALA A 42 -1.41 13.31 -14.87
C ALA A 42 -1.18 13.45 -16.38
N TRP A 43 -0.28 14.34 -16.81
CA TRP A 43 0.03 14.56 -18.22
C TRP A 43 0.78 13.40 -18.89
N ASN A 44 1.56 12.63 -18.13
CA ASN A 44 2.28 11.46 -18.65
C ASN A 44 1.51 10.15 -18.45
N HIS A 45 0.26 10.22 -17.99
CA HIS A 45 -0.53 9.03 -17.77
C HIS A 45 -0.78 8.26 -19.09
N PRO A 46 -0.55 6.93 -19.16
CA PRO A 46 -0.50 6.19 -20.42
C PRO A 46 -1.80 6.22 -21.24
N LEU A 47 -2.96 6.21 -20.56
CA LEU A 47 -4.26 6.08 -21.21
C LEU A 47 -5.04 7.41 -21.34
N TRP A 48 -5.09 8.22 -20.27
CA TRP A 48 -6.00 9.37 -20.20
C TRP A 48 -5.32 10.68 -19.72
N PRO A 49 -4.27 11.16 -20.39
CA PRO A 49 -3.46 12.27 -19.87
C PRO A 49 -4.24 13.58 -19.72
N ALA A 50 -5.04 13.95 -20.73
CA ALA A 50 -5.84 15.18 -20.70
C ALA A 50 -6.95 15.13 -19.63
N SER A 51 -7.67 14.01 -19.54
CA SER A 51 -8.76 13.82 -18.59
C SER A 51 -8.26 13.81 -17.14
N LEU A 52 -7.12 13.16 -16.88
CA LEU A 52 -6.52 13.16 -15.54
C LEU A 52 -5.92 14.50 -15.17
N LEU A 53 -5.34 15.25 -16.12
CA LEU A 53 -4.87 16.60 -15.83
C LEU A 53 -6.04 17.53 -15.46
N ALA A 54 -7.13 17.48 -16.24
CA ALA A 54 -8.34 18.25 -15.94
C ALA A 54 -8.95 17.83 -14.59
N GLY A 55 -9.04 16.52 -14.33
CA GLY A 55 -9.50 15.94 -13.07
C GLY A 55 -8.63 16.35 -11.88
N PHE A 56 -7.30 16.35 -12.04
CA PHE A 56 -6.34 16.79 -11.03
C PHE A 56 -6.53 18.25 -10.65
N VAL A 57 -6.65 19.14 -11.64
CA VAL A 57 -6.88 20.58 -11.41
C VAL A 57 -8.23 20.79 -10.73
N ALA A 58 -9.30 20.16 -11.23
CA ALA A 58 -10.62 20.25 -10.63
C ALA A 58 -10.63 19.74 -9.18
N TRP A 59 -9.95 18.63 -8.92
CA TRP A 59 -9.81 18.06 -7.58
C TRP A 59 -9.02 18.98 -6.64
N GLY A 60 -7.89 19.51 -7.07
CA GLY A 60 -7.09 20.47 -6.29
C GLY A 60 -7.89 21.73 -5.93
N LEU A 61 -8.65 22.28 -6.87
CA LEU A 61 -9.54 23.42 -6.63
C LEU A 61 -10.67 23.07 -5.66
N THR A 62 -11.27 21.89 -5.82
CA THR A 62 -12.34 21.39 -4.95
C THR A 62 -11.84 21.23 -3.52
N VAL A 63 -10.66 20.66 -3.31
CA VAL A 63 -10.03 20.53 -1.98
C VAL A 63 -9.65 21.91 -1.42
N ALA A 64 -9.14 22.82 -2.25
CA ALA A 64 -8.85 24.18 -1.83
C ALA A 64 -10.11 24.91 -1.33
N TYR A 65 -11.29 24.61 -1.91
CA TYR A 65 -12.57 25.17 -1.49
C TYR A 65 -13.16 24.43 -0.27
N TRP A 66 -13.13 23.09 -0.27
CA TRP A 66 -13.63 22.19 0.78
C TRP A 66 -12.50 21.33 1.39
N PRO A 67 -11.69 21.88 2.32
CA PRO A 67 -10.43 21.27 2.79
C PRO A 67 -10.60 20.05 3.69
N ARG A 68 -11.82 19.59 3.93
CA ARG A 68 -12.13 18.36 4.68
C ARG A 68 -12.73 17.26 3.81
N LEU A 69 -13.06 17.55 2.55
CA LEU A 69 -13.68 16.58 1.64
C LEU A 69 -12.76 15.38 1.40
N TRP A 70 -11.45 15.62 1.33
CA TRP A 70 -10.45 14.58 1.17
C TRP A 70 -10.49 13.50 2.28
N LEU A 71 -10.97 13.82 3.49
CA LEU A 71 -11.12 12.83 4.57
C LEU A 71 -12.12 11.74 4.19
N VAL A 72 -13.10 12.04 3.32
CA VAL A 72 -14.05 11.05 2.80
C VAL A 72 -13.52 10.43 1.51
N VAL A 73 -13.06 11.25 0.58
CA VAL A 73 -12.72 10.81 -0.78
C VAL A 73 -11.47 9.94 -0.80
N VAL A 74 -10.42 10.29 -0.05
CA VAL A 74 -9.15 9.54 -0.08
C VAL A 74 -9.33 8.10 0.40
N PRO A 75 -9.92 7.81 1.58
CA PRO A 75 -10.12 6.41 1.98
C PRO A 75 -11.12 5.65 1.11
N ALA A 76 -12.12 6.34 0.55
CA ALA A 76 -13.11 5.73 -0.34
C ALA A 76 -12.50 5.33 -1.69
N ALA A 77 -11.57 6.13 -2.20
CA ALA A 77 -10.92 5.92 -3.48
C ALA A 77 -9.70 4.98 -3.42
N LEU A 78 -9.13 4.76 -2.23
CA LEU A 78 -7.96 3.90 -2.03
C LEU A 78 -8.09 2.50 -2.66
N PRO A 79 -9.19 1.74 -2.46
CA PRO A 79 -9.32 0.42 -3.09
C PRO A 79 -9.64 0.49 -4.59
N LEU A 80 -9.93 1.67 -5.15
CA LEU A 80 -10.39 1.83 -6.54
C LEU A 80 -9.28 2.33 -7.47
N LEU A 81 -8.46 3.28 -7.01
CA LEU A 81 -7.53 4.03 -7.85
C LEU A 81 -6.17 3.34 -8.00
N ASN A 82 -6.20 2.10 -8.47
CA ASN A 82 -5.03 1.39 -8.95
C ASN A 82 -5.38 0.73 -10.30
N PHE A 83 -5.07 1.42 -11.39
CA PHE A 83 -5.29 0.93 -12.75
C PHE A 83 -4.05 0.30 -13.37
N SER A 84 -3.09 -0.14 -12.54
CA SER A 84 -1.88 -0.83 -12.99
C SER A 84 -2.10 -2.02 -13.95
N PRO A 85 -3.23 -2.79 -13.92
CA PRO A 85 -3.48 -3.80 -14.96
C PRO A 85 -3.62 -3.23 -16.38
N TRP A 86 -4.14 -2.00 -16.50
CA TRP A 86 -4.37 -1.35 -17.79
C TRP A 86 -3.26 -0.39 -18.17
N THR A 87 -2.69 0.31 -17.17
CA THR A 87 -1.68 1.33 -17.40
C THR A 87 -0.26 0.79 -17.38
N GLY A 88 -0.02 -0.38 -16.75
CA GLY A 88 1.33 -0.92 -16.52
C GLY A 88 2.13 -0.13 -15.50
N TRP A 89 1.57 0.92 -14.90
CA TRP A 89 2.23 1.69 -13.88
C TRP A 89 2.28 0.92 -12.56
N LEU A 90 3.46 0.49 -12.15
CA LEU A 90 3.69 -0.18 -10.87
C LEU A 90 4.20 0.78 -9.80
N VAL A 91 5.03 1.75 -10.18
CA VAL A 91 5.66 2.71 -9.24
C VAL A 91 4.70 3.84 -8.90
N PHE A 92 4.07 4.39 -9.92
CA PHE A 92 3.08 5.46 -9.85
C PHE A 92 1.69 4.87 -9.95
N GLU A 93 0.71 5.48 -9.30
CA GLU A 93 -0.68 5.02 -9.31
C GLU A 93 -1.60 6.23 -9.45
N GLU A 94 -2.83 6.03 -9.89
CA GLU A 94 -3.79 7.12 -10.02
C GLU A 94 -4.20 7.66 -8.64
N PHE A 95 -4.06 6.85 -7.60
CA PHE A 95 -4.13 7.29 -6.22
C PHE A 95 -3.08 8.35 -5.86
N ASP A 96 -1.88 8.33 -6.46
CA ASP A 96 -0.85 9.36 -6.27
C ASP A 96 -1.33 10.73 -6.77
N ILE A 97 -1.98 10.75 -7.94
CA ILE A 97 -2.56 11.96 -8.53
C ILE A 97 -3.64 12.54 -7.60
N LEU A 98 -4.48 11.67 -7.02
CA LEU A 98 -5.48 12.08 -6.02
C LEU A 98 -4.82 12.71 -4.78
N LEU A 99 -3.79 12.07 -4.20
CA LEU A 99 -3.09 12.57 -3.02
C LEU A 99 -2.35 13.88 -3.29
N LEU A 100 -1.67 14.00 -4.43
CA LEU A 100 -1.00 15.23 -4.84
C LEU A 100 -2.00 16.38 -5.01
N GLY A 101 -3.22 16.11 -5.50
CA GLY A 101 -4.28 17.11 -5.58
C GLY A 101 -4.77 17.56 -4.20
N VAL A 102 -4.85 16.65 -3.23
CA VAL A 102 -5.15 16.99 -1.82
C VAL A 102 -4.10 17.94 -1.25
N LEU A 103 -2.82 17.61 -1.45
CA LEU A 103 -1.70 18.40 -0.97
C LEU A 103 -1.66 19.77 -1.65
N ALA A 104 -1.70 19.80 -2.98
CA ALA A 104 -1.72 21.02 -3.78
C ALA A 104 -2.84 21.97 -3.34
N GLY A 105 -4.08 21.47 -3.25
CA GLY A 105 -5.24 22.28 -2.87
C GLY A 105 -5.16 22.82 -1.44
N ASN A 106 -4.79 21.98 -0.47
CA ASN A 106 -4.68 22.41 0.93
C ASN A 106 -3.53 23.39 1.16
N TYR A 107 -2.35 23.15 0.56
CA TYR A 107 -1.20 24.04 0.70
C TYR A 107 -1.40 25.36 -0.05
N ALA A 108 -2.03 25.35 -1.23
CA ALA A 108 -2.40 26.58 -1.94
C ALA A 108 -3.38 27.42 -1.12
N ARG A 109 -4.39 26.79 -0.51
CA ARG A 109 -5.31 27.45 0.42
C ARG A 109 -4.56 28.01 1.64
N ALA A 110 -3.63 27.25 2.20
CA ALA A 110 -2.83 27.68 3.36
C ALA A 110 -1.98 28.92 3.02
N ALA A 111 -1.28 28.91 1.88
CA ALA A 111 -0.50 30.04 1.39
C ALA A 111 -1.39 31.27 1.16
N ALA A 112 -2.53 31.11 0.48
CA ALA A 112 -3.48 32.20 0.22
C ALA A 112 -4.04 32.82 1.52
N LEU A 113 -4.39 32.01 2.51
CA LEU A 113 -4.87 32.50 3.82
C LEU A 113 -3.77 33.21 4.63
N THR A 114 -2.55 32.71 4.56
CA THR A 114 -1.38 33.31 5.24
C THR A 114 -1.04 34.66 4.63
N CYS A 115 -1.08 34.76 3.30
CA CYS A 115 -0.87 36.00 2.57
C CYS A 115 -1.97 37.04 2.84
N ARG A 116 -3.25 36.66 2.70
CA ARG A 116 -4.38 37.61 2.80
C ARG A 116 -4.74 38.02 4.23
N ARG A 117 -4.62 37.10 5.19
CA ARG A 117 -5.12 37.31 6.56
C ARG A 117 -4.05 37.18 7.62
N GLY A 118 -2.83 36.77 7.28
CA GLY A 118 -1.79 36.50 8.26
C GLY A 118 -2.06 35.29 9.14
N ILE A 119 -3.06 34.47 8.78
CA ILE A 119 -3.55 33.34 9.57
C ILE A 119 -2.97 32.07 8.97
N TRP A 120 -2.17 31.36 9.73
CA TRP A 120 -1.80 29.99 9.34
C TRP A 120 -2.91 29.01 9.72
N VAL A 121 -2.99 27.88 9.03
CA VAL A 121 -4.06 26.89 9.24
C VAL A 121 -4.09 26.37 10.69
N SER A 122 -2.94 26.40 11.39
CA SER A 122 -2.82 26.03 12.80
C SER A 122 -3.33 27.08 13.80
N ASP A 123 -3.51 28.33 13.40
CA ASP A 123 -3.76 29.46 14.33
C ASP A 123 -5.26 29.67 14.63
N ARG A 124 -6.18 29.04 13.89
CA ARG A 124 -7.64 29.11 14.15
C ARG A 124 -8.12 28.10 15.21
N GLY A 125 -7.43 28.03 16.34
CA GLY A 125 -7.75 27.07 17.40
C GLY A 125 -7.20 27.50 18.75
N THR A 126 -7.56 28.68 19.23
CA THR A 126 -7.47 29.05 20.67
C THR A 126 -8.66 28.52 21.47
N ALA A 127 -9.47 27.63 20.90
CA ALA A 127 -10.36 26.79 21.70
C ALA A 127 -9.48 25.73 22.38
N GLN A 128 -9.10 26.03 23.62
CA GLN A 128 -8.51 25.07 24.54
C GLN A 128 -9.31 23.77 24.47
N PRO A 129 -8.68 22.61 24.18
CA PRO A 129 -9.40 21.35 24.14
C PRO A 129 -9.98 21.07 25.53
N GLN A 130 -11.28 21.30 25.69
CA GLN A 130 -12.04 20.87 26.85
C GLN A 130 -12.15 19.34 26.76
N GLY A 131 -11.17 18.64 27.32
CA GLY A 131 -11.10 17.19 27.33
C GLY A 131 -9.66 16.73 27.20
N GLY A 132 -9.00 16.54 28.34
CA GLY A 132 -7.66 15.99 28.42
C GLY A 132 -7.57 14.66 27.69
N ARG A 133 -6.93 14.67 26.53
CA ARG A 133 -6.47 13.47 25.83
C ARG A 133 -5.06 13.74 25.34
N LEU A 134 -4.15 12.91 25.82
CA LEU A 134 -2.74 12.71 25.45
C LEU A 134 -2.40 13.21 24.03
N VAL A 135 -2.24 14.52 23.84
CA VAL A 135 -1.53 15.04 22.68
C VAL A 135 -0.08 15.02 23.10
N ALA A 136 0.72 14.14 22.50
CA ALA A 136 2.16 14.13 22.71
C ALA A 136 2.69 15.57 22.59
N PRO A 137 3.59 16.01 23.47
CA PRO A 137 4.08 17.38 23.41
C PRO A 137 4.67 17.65 22.03
N ASP A 138 4.51 18.87 21.52
CA ASP A 138 4.80 19.19 20.10
C ASP A 138 6.23 18.84 19.68
N TRP A 139 7.18 18.88 20.61
CA TRP A 139 8.56 18.45 20.39
C TRP A 139 8.70 16.93 20.19
N ALA A 140 7.94 16.09 20.91
CA ALA A 140 8.04 14.64 20.80
C ALA A 140 7.51 14.15 19.44
N LEU A 141 6.40 14.73 18.98
CA LEU A 141 5.90 14.45 17.63
C LEU A 141 6.86 14.98 16.57
N ALA A 142 7.45 16.18 16.76
CA ALA A 142 8.44 16.71 15.84
C ALA A 142 9.68 15.81 15.74
N SER A 143 10.19 15.31 16.87
CA SER A 143 11.31 14.36 16.90
C SER A 143 10.97 13.03 16.23
N LEU A 144 9.76 12.50 16.45
CA LEU A 144 9.30 11.28 15.77
C LEU A 144 9.20 11.49 14.26
N VAL A 145 8.62 12.61 13.83
CA VAL A 145 8.49 12.98 12.40
C VAL A 145 9.86 13.15 11.76
N LEU A 146 10.79 13.82 12.44
CA LEU A 146 12.15 14.00 11.96
C LEU A 146 12.90 12.67 11.89
N GLY A 147 12.80 11.84 12.92
CA GLY A 147 13.42 10.51 12.94
C GLY A 147 12.88 9.62 11.83
N LEU A 148 11.57 9.61 11.61
CA LEU A 148 10.94 8.87 10.52
C LEU A 148 11.39 9.40 9.15
N LEU A 149 11.46 10.72 8.97
CA LEU A 149 11.93 11.34 7.73
C LEU A 149 13.38 10.95 7.45
N VAL A 150 14.28 11.13 8.41
CA VAL A 150 15.71 10.83 8.26
C VAL A 150 15.92 9.34 8.00
N SER A 151 15.28 8.46 8.78
CA SER A 151 15.36 7.01 8.57
C SER A 151 14.85 6.61 7.19
N SER A 152 13.72 7.16 6.74
CA SER A 152 13.13 6.84 5.44
C SER A 152 13.98 7.34 4.27
N LEU A 153 14.58 8.54 4.38
CA LEU A 153 15.48 9.09 3.37
C LEU A 153 16.77 8.28 3.27
N LEU A 154 17.34 7.86 4.40
CA LEU A 154 18.51 6.98 4.43
C LEU A 154 18.20 5.62 3.78
N ALA A 155 17.04 5.03 4.10
CA ALA A 155 16.60 3.77 3.53
C ALA A 155 16.31 3.87 2.02
N LEU A 156 15.73 4.99 1.57
CA LEU A 156 15.53 5.29 0.15
C LEU A 156 16.87 5.42 -0.58
N TRP A 157 17.80 6.19 -0.02
CA TRP A 157 19.14 6.36 -0.59
C TRP A 157 19.88 5.03 -0.71
N ARG A 158 19.88 4.20 0.35
CA ARG A 158 20.45 2.84 0.29
C ARG A 158 19.78 1.98 -0.78
N GLY A 159 18.45 2.05 -0.91
CA GLY A 159 17.73 1.30 -1.92
C GLY A 159 18.13 1.68 -3.35
N ILE A 160 18.21 2.97 -3.64
CA ILE A 160 18.65 3.47 -4.95
C ILE A 160 20.12 3.11 -5.22
N ALA A 161 20.99 3.25 -4.22
CA ALA A 161 22.40 2.89 -4.35
C ALA A 161 22.59 1.38 -4.64
N ASP A 162 21.89 0.51 -3.92
CA ASP A 162 21.91 -0.94 -4.15
C ASP A 162 21.37 -1.33 -5.54
N ALA A 163 20.40 -0.57 -6.06
CA ALA A 163 19.86 -0.79 -7.39
C ALA A 163 20.82 -0.43 -8.54
N GLY A 164 22.03 0.06 -8.26
CA GLY A 164 22.99 0.53 -9.25
C GLY A 164 22.89 2.03 -9.54
N GLY A 165 22.20 2.78 -8.69
CA GLY A 165 22.01 4.23 -8.83
C GLY A 165 20.63 4.61 -9.38
N TRP A 166 20.41 5.91 -9.55
CA TRP A 166 19.15 6.44 -10.05
C TRP A 166 18.97 6.13 -11.54
N SER A 167 17.91 5.40 -11.87
CA SER A 167 17.43 5.21 -13.24
C SER A 167 15.92 5.43 -13.26
N PHE A 168 15.46 6.26 -14.20
CA PHE A 168 14.04 6.55 -14.33
C PHE A 168 13.45 5.75 -15.48
N ASP A 169 12.34 5.05 -15.21
CA ASP A 169 11.55 4.30 -16.19
C ASP A 169 10.08 4.29 -15.73
N TRP A 170 9.17 4.69 -16.63
CA TRP A 170 7.73 4.74 -16.36
C TRP A 170 7.14 3.38 -16.01
N PHE A 171 7.76 2.29 -16.50
CA PHE A 171 7.29 0.92 -16.33
C PHE A 171 8.26 0.07 -15.50
N ALA A 172 9.03 0.74 -14.64
CA ALA A 172 10.01 0.10 -13.77
C ALA A 172 9.38 -1.01 -12.89
N GLY A 173 9.97 -2.19 -12.93
CA GLY A 173 9.55 -3.35 -12.14
C GLY A 173 10.12 -3.39 -10.72
N TYR A 174 9.80 -4.47 -9.99
CA TYR A 174 10.19 -4.70 -8.58
C TYR A 174 11.71 -4.77 -8.34
N SER A 175 12.50 -5.04 -9.38
CA SER A 175 13.97 -5.10 -9.29
C SER A 175 14.66 -3.75 -9.53
N ALA A 176 13.96 -2.76 -10.07
CA ALA A 176 14.52 -1.47 -10.47
C ALA A 176 14.71 -0.50 -9.28
N ALA A 177 15.47 0.57 -9.51
CA ALA A 177 15.72 1.61 -8.52
C ALA A 177 14.44 2.33 -8.07
N LEU A 178 13.49 2.54 -9.00
CA LEU A 178 12.21 3.20 -8.70
C LEU A 178 11.30 2.36 -7.78
N ASN A 179 11.56 1.08 -7.60
CA ASN A 179 10.85 0.30 -6.58
C ASN A 179 11.08 0.85 -5.17
N SER A 180 12.27 1.43 -4.91
CA SER A 180 12.55 2.15 -3.67
C SER A 180 11.68 3.40 -3.52
N VAL A 181 11.43 4.13 -4.61
CA VAL A 181 10.51 5.27 -4.61
C VAL A 181 9.08 4.82 -4.34
N ARG A 182 8.64 3.71 -4.98
CA ARG A 182 7.30 3.14 -4.79
C ARG A 182 7.01 2.85 -3.32
N VAL A 183 7.95 2.26 -2.59
CA VAL A 183 7.75 1.94 -1.17
C VAL A 183 7.89 3.19 -0.29
N PHE A 184 8.72 4.17 -0.68
CA PHE A 184 8.96 5.39 0.10
C PHE A 184 7.76 6.36 0.06
N LYS A 185 7.06 6.42 -1.08
CA LYS A 185 6.03 7.45 -1.35
C LYS A 185 4.95 7.52 -0.27
N SER A 186 4.53 6.38 0.27
CA SER A 186 3.50 6.32 1.33
C SER A 186 3.91 7.10 2.59
N VAL A 187 5.17 6.96 3.01
CA VAL A 187 5.70 7.73 4.15
C VAL A 187 5.81 9.20 3.79
N ALA A 188 6.30 9.53 2.59
CA ALA A 188 6.39 10.91 2.12
C ALA A 188 5.03 11.62 2.11
N TYR A 189 3.98 10.99 1.61
CA TYR A 189 2.63 11.54 1.64
C TYR A 189 2.11 11.74 3.06
N VAL A 190 2.30 10.76 3.95
CA VAL A 190 1.87 10.90 5.35
C VAL A 190 2.56 12.08 6.01
N LEU A 191 3.88 12.23 5.83
CA LEU A 191 4.64 13.36 6.37
C LEU A 191 4.11 14.71 5.88
N LEU A 192 3.77 14.82 4.60
CA LEU A 192 3.16 16.02 4.01
C LEU A 192 1.70 16.22 4.47
N LEU A 193 0.97 15.16 4.81
CA LEU A 193 -0.41 15.26 5.31
C LEU A 193 -0.49 15.64 6.79
N ILE A 194 0.55 15.40 7.61
CA ILE A 194 0.52 15.68 9.06
C ILE A 194 0.06 17.11 9.40
N PRO A 195 0.60 18.19 8.81
CA PRO A 195 0.14 19.54 9.11
C PRO A 195 -1.35 19.76 8.77
N ILE A 196 -1.82 19.15 7.69
CA ILE A 196 -3.20 19.24 7.20
C ILE A 196 -4.15 18.45 8.13
N ILE A 197 -3.76 17.25 8.56
CA ILE A 197 -4.48 16.43 9.53
C ILE A 197 -4.60 17.17 10.86
N ARG A 198 -3.48 17.70 11.39
CA ARG A 198 -3.48 18.46 12.64
C ARG A 198 -4.39 19.68 12.56
N ALA A 199 -4.38 20.38 11.43
CA ALA A 199 -5.30 21.48 11.16
C ALA A 199 -6.77 21.06 11.15
N ALA A 200 -7.11 19.92 10.52
CA ALA A 200 -8.48 19.41 10.51
C ALA A 200 -8.94 19.01 11.92
N MET A 201 -8.09 18.32 12.68
CA MET A 201 -8.36 17.90 14.06
C MET A 201 -8.57 19.09 15.00
N ARG A 202 -7.72 20.12 14.92
CA ARG A 202 -7.85 21.33 15.77
C ARG A 202 -9.12 22.12 15.49
N ARG A 203 -9.66 22.07 14.27
CA ARG A 203 -10.91 22.76 13.93
C ARG A 203 -12.14 22.05 14.47
N ASN A 204 -12.23 20.74 14.23
CA ASN A 204 -13.30 19.90 14.75
C ASN A 204 -12.88 18.43 14.63
N ALA A 205 -12.32 17.88 15.70
CA ALA A 205 -11.81 16.51 15.74
C ALA A 205 -12.94 15.49 15.51
N GLU A 206 -14.07 15.65 16.20
CA GLU A 206 -15.19 14.72 16.11
C GLU A 206 -15.72 14.63 14.68
N ARG A 207 -16.02 15.78 14.05
CA ARG A 207 -16.50 15.80 12.67
C ARG A 207 -15.48 15.27 11.68
N SER A 208 -14.20 15.53 11.91
CA SER A 208 -13.14 15.06 11.01
C SER A 208 -12.95 13.54 11.11
N LEU A 209 -13.06 12.96 12.32
CA LEU A 209 -13.08 11.51 12.52
C LEU A 209 -14.33 10.87 11.91
N GLN A 210 -15.50 11.52 12.00
CA GLN A 210 -16.72 11.04 11.33
C GLN A 210 -16.58 11.02 9.80
N LEU A 211 -15.99 12.07 9.21
CA LEU A 211 -15.73 12.13 7.78
C LEU A 211 -14.74 11.04 7.35
N LEU A 212 -13.64 10.87 8.09
CA LEU A 212 -12.68 9.80 7.85
C LEU A 212 -13.35 8.43 7.90
N GLY A 213 -14.12 8.15 8.97
CA GLY A 213 -14.85 6.90 9.11
C GLY A 213 -15.84 6.66 7.98
N SER A 214 -16.57 7.69 7.54
CA SER A 214 -17.48 7.56 6.39
C SER A 214 -16.75 7.23 5.09
N GLY A 215 -15.56 7.81 4.86
CA GLY A 215 -14.71 7.46 3.72
C GLY A 215 -14.23 6.02 3.77
N VAL A 216 -13.78 5.56 4.94
CA VAL A 216 -13.31 4.18 5.15
C VAL A 216 -14.44 3.18 4.89
N LEU A 217 -15.66 3.45 5.36
CA LEU A 217 -16.82 2.59 5.12
C LEU A 217 -17.26 2.61 3.65
N ALA A 218 -17.17 3.76 2.98
CA ALA A 218 -17.45 3.84 1.55
C ALA A 218 -16.44 3.02 0.74
N GLY A 219 -15.16 3.08 1.08
CA GLY A 219 -14.13 2.24 0.46
C GLY A 219 -14.35 0.74 0.74
N LEU A 220 -14.72 0.37 1.97
CA LEU A 220 -15.10 -1.00 2.28
C LEU A 220 -16.32 -1.46 1.48
N ALA A 221 -17.31 -0.60 1.25
CA ALA A 221 -18.45 -0.90 0.38
C ALA A 221 -18.01 -1.16 -1.07
N VAL A 222 -17.07 -0.38 -1.61
CA VAL A 222 -16.48 -0.62 -2.93
C VAL A 222 -15.78 -1.98 -2.98
N VAL A 223 -14.97 -2.31 -1.97
CA VAL A 223 -14.30 -3.62 -1.88
C VAL A 223 -15.32 -4.76 -1.82
N CYS A 224 -16.34 -4.65 -0.98
CA CYS A 224 -17.38 -5.68 -0.87
C CYS A 224 -18.14 -5.87 -2.19
N ALA A 225 -18.47 -4.77 -2.88
CA ALA A 225 -19.10 -4.85 -4.19
C ALA A 225 -18.19 -5.52 -5.23
N ALA A 226 -16.90 -5.18 -5.26
CA ALA A 226 -15.92 -5.79 -6.15
C ALA A 226 -15.71 -7.28 -5.84
N VAL A 227 -15.66 -7.66 -4.56
CA VAL A 227 -15.61 -9.07 -4.11
C VAL A 227 -16.82 -9.85 -4.62
N LEU A 228 -18.03 -9.33 -4.40
CA LEU A 228 -19.26 -10.00 -4.84
C LEU A 228 -19.30 -10.14 -6.36
N TRP A 229 -18.87 -9.10 -7.09
CA TRP A 229 -18.78 -9.13 -8.53
C TRP A 229 -17.77 -10.15 -9.05
N GLU A 230 -16.55 -10.16 -8.53
CA GLU A 230 -15.51 -11.13 -8.87
C GLU A 230 -15.97 -12.55 -8.57
N ARG A 231 -16.53 -12.78 -7.38
CA ARG A 231 -17.02 -14.09 -6.99
C ARG A 231 -18.18 -14.57 -7.84
N TYR A 232 -19.09 -13.68 -8.23
CA TYR A 232 -20.15 -14.02 -9.17
C TYR A 232 -19.59 -14.39 -10.56
N ALA A 233 -18.56 -13.69 -11.03
CA ALA A 233 -18.00 -13.89 -12.36
C ALA A 233 -17.11 -15.13 -12.51
N PHE A 234 -16.40 -15.55 -11.46
CA PHE A 234 -15.40 -16.64 -11.53
C PHE A 234 -15.86 -17.94 -10.85
N PRO A 235 -15.80 -18.11 -9.51
CA PRO A 235 -16.19 -19.37 -8.86
C PRO A 235 -17.70 -19.53 -8.65
N GLY A 236 -18.48 -18.44 -8.59
CA GLY A 236 -19.82 -18.41 -8.03
C GLY A 236 -19.85 -17.96 -6.57
N LEU A 237 -20.99 -17.40 -6.14
CA LEU A 237 -21.16 -16.82 -4.81
C LEU A 237 -21.17 -17.88 -3.68
N SER A 238 -21.66 -19.07 -3.96
CA SER A 238 -21.81 -20.17 -2.98
C SER A 238 -20.79 -21.30 -3.15
N ASP A 239 -19.89 -21.23 -4.13
CA ASP A 239 -18.87 -22.26 -4.35
C ASP A 239 -17.64 -22.02 -3.46
N PHE A 240 -17.54 -22.75 -2.36
CA PHE A 240 -16.38 -22.71 -1.47
C PHE A 240 -15.43 -23.90 -1.66
N SER A 241 -15.66 -24.71 -2.69
CA SER A 241 -14.87 -25.92 -2.98
C SER A 241 -13.67 -25.63 -3.89
N ASN A 242 -13.83 -24.70 -4.83
CA ASN A 242 -12.77 -24.30 -5.74
C ASN A 242 -11.64 -23.55 -5.03
N ARG A 243 -10.39 -23.79 -5.46
CA ARG A 243 -9.17 -23.15 -4.92
C ARG A 243 -8.99 -21.72 -5.43
N TYR A 244 -10.06 -20.93 -5.43
CA TYR A 244 -10.07 -19.54 -5.91
C TYR A 244 -9.99 -18.58 -4.72
N ARG A 245 -8.93 -17.76 -4.67
CA ARG A 245 -8.75 -16.72 -3.65
C ARG A 245 -9.19 -15.38 -4.23
N THR A 246 -10.15 -14.73 -3.59
CA THR A 246 -10.63 -13.41 -4.03
C THR A 246 -9.55 -12.34 -3.86
N THR A 247 -9.39 -11.47 -4.86
CA THR A 247 -8.43 -10.35 -4.82
C THR A 247 -9.06 -8.96 -4.89
N ALA A 248 -10.32 -8.87 -5.33
CA ALA A 248 -11.02 -7.64 -5.65
C ALA A 248 -10.19 -6.72 -6.56
N LEU A 249 -10.21 -5.41 -6.28
CA LEU A 249 -9.47 -4.40 -7.04
C LEU A 249 -8.00 -4.25 -6.57
N PHE A 250 -7.49 -5.16 -5.74
CA PHE A 250 -6.11 -5.10 -5.23
C PHE A 250 -5.16 -5.82 -6.18
N TRP A 251 -4.69 -5.12 -7.22
CA TRP A 251 -3.79 -5.73 -8.21
C TRP A 251 -2.45 -6.18 -7.64
N GLU A 252 -1.95 -5.58 -6.56
CA GLU A 252 -0.71 -6.03 -5.89
C GLU A 252 -0.75 -7.51 -5.46
N MET A 253 -1.93 -8.11 -5.42
CA MET A 253 -2.11 -9.54 -5.18
C MET A 253 -1.52 -10.43 -6.28
N HIS A 254 -1.16 -9.91 -7.47
CA HIS A 254 -0.57 -10.70 -8.57
C HIS A 254 0.78 -11.34 -8.23
N VAL A 255 1.54 -10.76 -7.30
CA VAL A 255 2.78 -11.36 -6.75
C VAL A 255 2.53 -12.18 -5.48
N GLY A 256 1.28 -12.52 -5.17
CA GLY A 256 0.91 -13.30 -3.99
C GLY A 256 0.83 -12.50 -2.69
N GLY A 257 0.57 -11.18 -2.78
CA GLY A 257 0.46 -10.29 -1.63
C GLY A 257 -0.73 -10.56 -0.68
N ALA A 258 -0.90 -9.65 0.28
CA ALA A 258 -1.98 -9.64 1.28
C ALA A 258 -2.57 -8.24 1.44
N ALA A 259 -2.72 -7.51 0.33
CA ALA A 259 -3.19 -6.12 0.35
C ALA A 259 -4.68 -6.02 0.74
N ILE A 260 -5.55 -6.85 0.13
CA ILE A 260 -6.98 -6.93 0.48
C ILE A 260 -7.16 -7.36 1.95
N ASP A 261 -6.37 -8.35 2.37
CA ASP A 261 -6.32 -8.87 3.74
C ASP A 261 -6.08 -7.74 4.77
N ALA A 262 -5.03 -6.95 4.55
CA ALA A 262 -4.68 -5.81 5.40
C ALA A 262 -5.75 -4.71 5.36
N TYR A 263 -6.29 -4.40 4.17
CA TYR A 263 -7.33 -3.39 4.02
C TYR A 263 -8.59 -3.74 4.82
N ILE A 264 -9.09 -4.98 4.69
CA ILE A 264 -10.28 -5.43 5.41
C ILE A 264 -10.04 -5.41 6.92
N ALA A 265 -8.88 -5.90 7.38
CA ALA A 265 -8.51 -5.87 8.80
C ALA A 265 -8.48 -4.44 9.38
N MET A 266 -8.02 -3.45 8.61
CA MET A 266 -7.99 -2.05 9.04
C MET A 266 -9.37 -1.35 9.00
N THR A 267 -10.27 -1.78 8.11
CA THR A 267 -11.57 -1.12 7.91
C THR A 267 -12.68 -1.66 8.81
N LEU A 268 -12.65 -2.94 9.18
CA LEU A 268 -13.70 -3.56 10.02
C LEU A 268 -13.86 -2.94 11.42
N PRO A 269 -12.82 -2.47 12.12
CA PRO A 269 -12.98 -1.68 13.34
C PRO A 269 -13.88 -0.44 13.16
N PHE A 270 -13.82 0.22 12.00
CA PHE A 270 -14.70 1.36 11.68
C PHE A 270 -16.14 0.89 11.42
N MET A 271 -16.34 -0.30 10.86
CA MET A 271 -17.67 -0.91 10.71
C MET A 271 -18.35 -1.12 12.07
N VAL A 272 -17.63 -1.76 13.00
CA VAL A 272 -18.11 -2.01 14.37
C VAL A 272 -18.44 -0.68 15.06
N TRP A 273 -17.54 0.30 14.96
CA TRP A 273 -17.78 1.64 15.49
C TRP A 273 -19.04 2.28 14.89
N ALA A 274 -19.24 2.19 13.58
CA ALA A 274 -20.39 2.78 12.89
C ALA A 274 -21.73 2.14 13.28
N LEU A 275 -21.78 0.80 13.38
CA LEU A 275 -22.96 0.06 13.85
C LEU A 275 -23.38 0.48 15.27
N VAL A 276 -22.40 0.70 16.15
CA VAL A 276 -22.66 1.16 17.52
C VAL A 276 -23.10 2.62 17.53
N ALA A 277 -22.43 3.49 16.76
CA ALA A 277 -22.64 4.94 16.79
C ALA A 277 -23.92 5.41 16.08
N VAL A 278 -24.35 4.74 15.01
CA VAL A 278 -25.47 5.19 14.17
C VAL A 278 -26.79 5.16 14.93
N ARG A 279 -27.63 6.19 14.83
CA ARG A 279 -28.95 6.21 15.52
C ARG A 279 -30.14 5.94 14.60
N ARG A 280 -29.94 6.01 13.28
CA ARG A 280 -31.01 5.84 12.28
C ARG A 280 -31.13 4.37 11.87
N PRO A 281 -32.33 3.75 11.94
CA PRO A 281 -32.51 2.33 11.66
C PRO A 281 -32.18 1.95 10.21
N VAL A 282 -32.56 2.77 9.24
CA VAL A 282 -32.25 2.53 7.82
C VAL A 282 -30.74 2.50 7.56
N VAL A 283 -30.00 3.45 8.14
CA VAL A 283 -28.54 3.49 8.01
C VAL A 283 -27.89 2.31 8.74
N TRP A 284 -28.44 1.91 9.89
CA TRP A 284 -27.98 0.73 10.61
C TRP A 284 -28.20 -0.55 9.80
N ALA A 285 -29.36 -0.70 9.14
CA ALA A 285 -29.64 -1.85 8.28
C ALA A 285 -28.68 -1.92 7.08
N GLY A 286 -28.35 -0.77 6.46
CA GLY A 286 -27.33 -0.70 5.41
C GLY A 286 -25.94 -1.12 5.90
N LEU A 287 -25.54 -0.70 7.10
CA LEU A 287 -24.28 -1.12 7.72
C LEU A 287 -24.28 -2.61 8.11
N ALA A 288 -25.43 -3.14 8.53
CA ALA A 288 -25.59 -4.56 8.83
C ALA A 288 -25.43 -5.41 7.56
N LEU A 289 -26.06 -5.03 6.46
CA LEU A 289 -25.88 -5.67 5.15
C LEU A 289 -24.43 -5.60 4.68
N LEU A 290 -23.79 -4.44 4.84
CA LEU A 290 -22.38 -4.27 4.50
C LEU A 290 -21.46 -5.13 5.40
N SER A 291 -21.85 -5.37 6.66
CA SER A 291 -21.12 -6.27 7.55
C SER A 291 -21.18 -7.72 7.08
N VAL A 292 -22.34 -8.19 6.60
CA VAL A 292 -22.47 -9.51 5.97
C VAL A 292 -21.55 -9.59 4.75
N ALA A 293 -21.62 -8.62 3.83
CA ALA A 293 -20.75 -8.61 2.65
C ALA A 293 -19.24 -8.52 3.00
N ALA A 294 -18.88 -7.85 4.09
CA ALA A 294 -17.51 -7.77 4.56
C ALA A 294 -17.02 -9.07 5.20
N VAL A 295 -17.87 -9.77 5.95
CA VAL A 295 -17.55 -11.12 6.48
C VAL A 295 -17.44 -12.12 5.35
N TYR A 296 -18.30 -12.05 4.34
CA TYR A 296 -18.16 -12.81 3.10
C TYR A 296 -16.79 -12.58 2.44
N ALA A 297 -16.38 -11.31 2.32
CA ALA A 297 -15.07 -10.95 1.77
C ALA A 297 -13.94 -11.55 2.60
N VAL A 298 -13.99 -11.45 3.93
CA VAL A 298 -13.01 -12.08 4.83
C VAL A 298 -12.91 -13.57 4.54
N LEU A 299 -14.03 -14.30 4.57
CA LEU A 299 -14.08 -15.75 4.42
C LEU A 299 -13.59 -16.22 3.05
N THR A 300 -13.90 -15.46 2.00
CA THR A 300 -13.55 -15.82 0.63
C THR A 300 -12.14 -15.42 0.19
N THR A 301 -11.41 -14.66 1.03
CA THR A 301 -9.96 -14.52 0.87
C THR A 301 -9.20 -15.83 1.19
N PHE A 302 -9.84 -16.79 1.87
CA PHE A 302 -9.23 -18.04 2.35
C PHE A 302 -7.89 -17.82 3.10
N SER A 303 -7.74 -16.66 3.73
CA SER A 303 -6.52 -16.23 4.40
C SER A 303 -6.66 -16.38 5.91
N ARG A 304 -5.94 -17.34 6.48
CA ARG A 304 -5.95 -17.62 7.93
C ARG A 304 -5.50 -16.44 8.77
N GLY A 305 -4.52 -15.69 8.25
CA GLY A 305 -4.01 -14.49 8.90
C GLY A 305 -5.09 -13.42 9.06
N VAL A 306 -5.94 -13.26 8.04
CA VAL A 306 -7.06 -12.29 8.09
C VAL A 306 -8.06 -12.64 9.16
N TYR A 307 -8.43 -13.91 9.30
CA TYR A 307 -9.42 -14.33 10.30
C TYR A 307 -9.00 -13.88 11.70
N LEU A 308 -7.74 -14.09 12.06
CA LEU A 308 -7.19 -13.63 13.34
C LEU A 308 -7.05 -12.10 13.39
N ALA A 309 -6.54 -11.48 12.31
CA ALA A 309 -6.37 -10.03 12.22
C ALA A 309 -7.69 -9.25 12.31
N VAL A 310 -8.82 -9.88 12.00
CA VAL A 310 -10.17 -9.32 12.15
C VAL A 310 -10.76 -9.68 13.51
N ALA A 311 -10.71 -10.96 13.89
CA ALA A 311 -11.35 -11.44 15.11
C ALA A 311 -10.76 -10.79 16.36
N VAL A 312 -9.43 -10.65 16.44
CA VAL A 312 -8.75 -10.11 17.63
C VAL A 312 -9.10 -8.64 17.89
N PRO A 313 -8.98 -7.70 16.93
CA PRO A 313 -9.39 -6.31 17.16
C PRO A 313 -10.89 -6.15 17.42
N CYS A 314 -11.75 -6.90 16.71
CA CYS A 314 -13.19 -6.84 16.94
C CYS A 314 -13.57 -7.36 18.34
N ALA A 315 -12.96 -8.46 18.79
CA ALA A 315 -13.16 -8.98 20.15
C ALA A 315 -12.64 -8.00 21.20
N GLY A 316 -11.48 -7.38 20.97
CA GLY A 316 -10.94 -6.32 21.83
C GLY A 316 -11.87 -5.12 21.94
N LEU A 317 -12.42 -4.64 20.82
CA LEU A 317 -13.40 -3.55 20.81
C LEU A 317 -14.69 -3.92 21.53
N ALA A 318 -15.20 -5.15 21.33
CA ALA A 318 -16.37 -5.66 22.03
C ALA A 318 -16.13 -5.75 23.55
N ALA A 319 -14.97 -6.25 23.97
CA ALA A 319 -14.57 -6.33 25.37
C ALA A 319 -14.43 -4.93 26.01
N LEU A 320 -13.78 -3.99 25.33
CA LEU A 320 -13.67 -2.60 25.80
C LEU A 320 -15.04 -1.92 25.91
N TRP A 321 -15.93 -2.16 24.94
CA TRP A 321 -17.29 -1.66 24.98
C TRP A 321 -18.09 -2.25 26.15
N TRP A 322 -17.98 -3.57 26.35
CA TRP A 322 -18.59 -4.29 27.47
C TRP A 322 -18.11 -3.76 28.82
N LEU A 323 -16.79 -3.61 29.00
CA LEU A 323 -16.19 -3.04 30.21
C LEU A 323 -16.69 -1.61 30.48
N ARG A 324 -16.83 -0.79 29.43
CA ARG A 324 -17.38 0.57 29.54
C ARG A 324 -18.84 0.56 29.96
N CYS A 325 -19.65 -0.37 29.45
CA CYS A 325 -21.04 -0.55 29.88
C CYS A 325 -21.13 -0.95 31.35
N ILE A 326 -20.30 -1.90 31.81
CA ILE A 326 -20.23 -2.29 33.23
C ILE A 326 -19.83 -1.09 34.10
N ALA A 327 -18.76 -0.39 33.74
CA ALA A 327 -18.27 0.76 34.51
C ALA A 327 -19.33 1.86 34.64
N ALA A 328 -20.04 2.16 33.55
CA ALA A 328 -21.09 3.16 33.57
C ALA A 328 -22.32 2.73 34.39
N HIS A 329 -22.70 1.45 34.33
CA HIS A 329 -23.77 0.91 35.18
C HIS A 329 -23.42 0.95 36.67
N ARG A 330 -22.14 0.86 37.03
CA ARG A 330 -21.67 1.02 38.41
C ARG A 330 -21.73 2.47 38.90
N THR A 331 -21.52 3.45 38.03
CA THR A 331 -21.55 4.88 38.41
C THR A 331 -22.96 5.46 38.38
N ASP A 332 -23.80 5.04 37.45
CA ASP A 332 -25.20 5.46 37.34
C ASP A 332 -26.03 4.39 36.60
N PRO A 333 -26.84 3.58 37.31
CA PRO A 333 -27.70 2.55 36.72
C PRO A 333 -28.74 3.10 35.73
N PHE A 334 -29.08 4.40 35.83
CA PHE A 334 -30.10 5.07 35.05
C PHE A 334 -29.54 5.94 33.90
N ALA A 335 -28.23 5.97 33.70
CA ALA A 335 -27.59 6.71 32.62
C ALA A 335 -28.20 6.35 31.24
N PRO A 336 -28.98 7.25 30.60
CA PRO A 336 -29.78 6.93 29.41
C PRO A 336 -28.93 6.66 28.17
N GLY A 337 -27.67 7.12 28.15
CA GLY A 337 -26.82 7.17 26.96
C GLY A 337 -26.17 5.85 26.53
N LEU A 338 -26.23 4.80 27.36
CA LEU A 338 -25.49 3.54 27.12
C LEU A 338 -26.37 2.30 26.95
N ARG A 339 -27.68 2.39 27.22
CA ARG A 339 -28.59 1.29 26.93
C ARG A 339 -28.83 1.24 25.41
N PRO A 340 -28.48 0.13 24.71
CA PRO A 340 -28.78 0.03 23.29
C PRO A 340 -30.30 0.04 23.10
N LEU A 341 -30.75 0.84 22.13
CA LEU A 341 -32.16 0.95 21.73
C LEU A 341 -32.73 -0.46 21.51
N PRO A 342 -34.00 -0.75 21.87
CA PRO A 342 -34.56 -2.10 21.79
C PRO A 342 -34.41 -2.74 20.40
N TRP A 343 -34.66 -1.96 19.33
CA TRP A 343 -34.51 -2.41 17.95
C TRP A 343 -33.05 -2.74 17.58
N LYS A 344 -32.05 -2.06 18.18
CA LYS A 344 -30.63 -2.38 17.97
C LYS A 344 -30.23 -3.68 18.65
N ARG A 345 -30.84 -4.02 19.79
CA ARG A 345 -30.59 -5.30 20.45
C ARG A 345 -31.10 -6.44 19.58
N ILE A 346 -32.37 -6.35 19.17
CA ILE A 346 -33.00 -7.35 18.28
C ILE A 346 -32.22 -7.45 16.96
N GLY A 347 -31.99 -6.31 16.30
CA GLY A 347 -31.23 -6.26 15.06
C GLY A 347 -29.82 -6.81 15.21
N GLY A 348 -29.12 -6.47 16.30
CA GLY A 348 -27.78 -6.97 16.60
C GLY A 348 -27.75 -8.49 16.82
N THR A 349 -28.74 -9.06 17.51
CA THR A 349 -28.88 -10.51 17.68
C THR A 349 -29.15 -11.20 16.34
N VAL A 350 -30.04 -10.65 15.52
CA VAL A 350 -30.31 -11.18 14.16
C VAL A 350 -29.06 -11.14 13.31
N LEU A 351 -28.35 -10.00 13.28
CA LEU A 351 -27.10 -9.84 12.55
C LEU A 351 -26.05 -10.86 13.02
N ALA A 352 -25.87 -11.03 14.33
CA ALA A 352 -24.95 -12.02 14.87
C ALA A 352 -25.32 -13.44 14.42
N GLY A 353 -26.61 -13.80 14.43
CA GLY A 353 -27.09 -15.08 13.92
C GLY A 353 -26.78 -15.28 12.43
N VAL A 354 -26.99 -14.25 11.60
CA VAL A 354 -26.67 -14.28 10.16
C VAL A 354 -25.17 -14.46 9.93
N LEU A 355 -24.32 -13.71 10.64
CA LEU A 355 -22.87 -13.83 10.52
C LEU A 355 -22.36 -15.20 10.98
N LEU A 356 -22.94 -15.77 12.04
CA LEU A 356 -22.61 -17.13 12.50
C LEU A 356 -23.01 -18.18 11.47
N MET A 357 -24.20 -18.03 10.86
CA MET A 357 -24.66 -18.91 9.78
C MET A 357 -23.74 -18.82 8.56
N GLU A 358 -23.30 -17.61 8.21
CA GLU A 358 -22.36 -17.38 7.11
C GLU A 358 -21.01 -18.07 7.34
N VAL A 359 -20.41 -17.87 8.52
CA VAL A 359 -19.17 -18.55 8.91
C VAL A 359 -19.35 -20.08 8.88
N GLY A 360 -20.46 -20.58 9.43
CA GLY A 360 -20.80 -22.00 9.41
C GLY A 360 -20.95 -22.54 7.99
N SER A 361 -21.57 -21.78 7.09
CA SER A 361 -21.79 -22.17 5.69
C SER A 361 -20.48 -22.36 4.94
N VAL A 362 -19.49 -21.49 5.16
CA VAL A 362 -18.16 -21.63 4.53
C VAL A 362 -17.37 -22.79 5.12
N LEU A 363 -17.44 -22.99 6.44
CA LEU A 363 -16.74 -24.09 7.12
C LEU A 363 -17.29 -25.47 6.74
N ILE A 364 -18.61 -25.59 6.59
CA ILE A 364 -19.28 -26.86 6.28
C ILE A 364 -19.34 -27.09 4.77
N GLY A 365 -19.59 -26.03 3.98
CA GLY A 365 -19.79 -26.11 2.54
C GLY A 365 -18.52 -26.16 1.68
N GLY A 366 -17.33 -25.94 2.26
CA GLY A 366 -16.07 -25.86 1.51
C GLY A 366 -15.01 -26.86 1.98
N SER A 367 -14.68 -27.86 1.16
CA SER A 367 -13.56 -28.79 1.40
C SER A 367 -12.20 -28.08 1.47
N TYR A 368 -12.07 -26.95 0.75
CA TYR A 368 -10.82 -26.22 0.65
C TYR A 368 -10.37 -25.56 1.97
N MET A 369 -11.31 -25.01 2.74
CA MET A 369 -11.00 -24.40 4.04
C MET A 369 -10.57 -25.45 5.06
N ALA A 370 -11.24 -26.61 5.07
CA ALA A 370 -10.84 -27.75 5.89
C ALA A 370 -9.45 -28.30 5.48
N GLU A 371 -9.16 -28.41 4.19
CA GLU A 371 -7.84 -28.79 3.66
C GLU A 371 -6.76 -27.79 4.12
N ARG A 372 -7.05 -26.49 4.04
CA ARG A 372 -6.14 -25.41 4.49
C ARG A 372 -5.80 -25.51 5.97
N ILE A 373 -6.76 -25.89 6.82
CA ILE A 373 -6.52 -26.11 8.26
C ILE A 373 -5.68 -27.38 8.45
N GLY A 374 -5.99 -28.47 7.74
CA GLY A 374 -5.26 -29.75 7.84
C GLY A 374 -3.80 -29.69 7.37
N VAL A 375 -3.41 -28.72 6.54
CA VAL A 375 -2.03 -28.54 6.05
C VAL A 375 -1.29 -27.41 6.78
N ALA A 376 -1.79 -26.96 7.94
CA ALA A 376 -1.20 -25.84 8.69
C ALA A 376 0.29 -26.00 9.03
N ASP A 377 0.70 -27.18 9.49
CA ASP A 377 2.08 -27.41 9.93
C ASP A 377 3.08 -27.31 8.77
N ARG A 378 2.73 -27.87 7.61
CA ARG A 378 3.58 -27.80 6.40
C ARG A 378 3.70 -26.37 5.86
N ASP A 379 2.64 -25.56 5.94
CA ASP A 379 2.71 -24.14 5.55
C ASP A 379 3.57 -23.33 6.54
N MET A 380 3.51 -23.64 7.84
CA MET A 380 4.33 -22.97 8.85
C MET A 380 5.83 -23.22 8.61
N ALA A 381 6.21 -24.46 8.30
CA ALA A 381 7.61 -24.79 7.98
C ALA A 381 8.10 -24.01 6.74
N LYS A 382 7.30 -23.95 5.67
CA LYS A 382 7.63 -23.17 4.46
C LYS A 382 7.76 -21.69 4.75
N ARG A 383 6.86 -21.12 5.56
CA ARG A 383 6.97 -19.72 5.99
C ARG A 383 8.25 -19.51 6.77
N LEU A 384 8.53 -20.32 7.79
CA LEU A 384 9.72 -20.18 8.61
C LEU A 384 11.01 -20.27 7.77
N ALA A 385 11.05 -21.16 6.77
CA ALA A 385 12.13 -21.19 5.79
C ALA A 385 12.23 -19.86 5.02
N HIS A 386 11.13 -19.38 4.45
CA HIS A 386 11.08 -18.08 3.75
C HIS A 386 11.58 -16.92 4.63
N TRP A 387 11.19 -16.87 5.91
CA TRP A 387 11.68 -15.86 6.87
C TRP A 387 13.18 -16.00 7.14
N ARG A 388 13.68 -17.24 7.27
CA ARG A 388 15.11 -17.53 7.46
C ARG A 388 15.92 -17.10 6.24
N ASP A 389 15.45 -17.41 5.03
CA ASP A 389 16.11 -17.01 3.78
C ASP A 389 16.14 -15.48 3.66
N GLY A 390 15.04 -14.81 4.01
CA GLY A 390 14.98 -13.34 4.04
C GLY A 390 15.97 -12.72 5.03
N LEU A 391 16.14 -13.32 6.22
CA LEU A 391 17.13 -12.89 7.21
C LEU A 391 18.57 -13.18 6.75
N ALA A 392 18.79 -14.27 6.01
CA ALA A 392 20.09 -14.62 5.47
C ALA A 392 20.62 -13.59 4.44
N LEU A 393 19.74 -12.75 3.88
CA LEU A 393 20.13 -11.63 3.02
C LEU A 393 20.85 -10.50 3.77
N LEU A 394 20.76 -10.46 5.11
CA LEU A 394 21.43 -9.46 5.95
C LEU A 394 22.86 -9.90 6.25
N THR A 395 23.79 -9.53 5.38
CA THR A 395 25.18 -10.03 5.43
C THR A 395 26.13 -9.19 6.27
N THR A 396 25.88 -7.89 6.38
CA THR A 396 26.75 -6.95 7.09
C THR A 396 26.10 -6.38 8.36
N PRO A 397 26.86 -5.90 9.36
CA PRO A 397 26.29 -5.20 10.52
C PRO A 397 25.42 -4.00 10.13
N THR A 398 25.74 -3.34 9.01
CA THR A 398 24.94 -2.24 8.48
C THR A 398 23.60 -2.71 7.93
N ASP A 399 23.52 -3.92 7.38
CA ASP A 399 22.26 -4.49 6.89
C ASP A 399 21.34 -4.84 8.07
N TRP A 400 21.92 -5.32 9.18
CA TRP A 400 21.19 -5.59 10.41
C TRP A 400 20.65 -4.31 11.07
N LEU A 401 21.39 -3.20 11.00
CA LEU A 401 20.98 -1.94 11.60
C LEU A 401 20.01 -1.14 10.71
N LEU A 402 20.26 -1.09 9.40
CA LEU A 402 19.59 -0.18 8.45
C LEU A 402 18.76 -0.90 7.39
N GLY A 403 18.86 -2.23 7.29
CA GLY A 403 18.32 -3.01 6.19
C GLY A 403 19.16 -2.93 4.91
N ILE A 404 18.86 -3.80 3.93
CA ILE A 404 19.49 -3.82 2.60
C ILE A 404 19.02 -2.68 1.66
N GLY A 405 18.27 -1.71 2.19
CA GLY A 405 17.66 -0.64 1.41
C GLY A 405 16.19 -0.88 1.09
N LEU A 406 15.45 0.22 0.99
CA LEU A 406 14.01 0.21 0.88
C LEU A 406 13.57 -0.35 -0.48
N GLY A 407 12.64 -1.31 -0.48
CA GLY A 407 12.18 -1.98 -1.71
C GLY A 407 13.17 -2.97 -2.34
N ARG A 408 14.28 -3.31 -1.67
CA ARG A 408 15.31 -4.19 -2.28
C ARG A 408 15.10 -5.68 -2.03
N LEU A 409 14.26 -6.04 -1.06
CA LEU A 409 13.97 -7.44 -0.73
C LEU A 409 13.61 -8.31 -1.95
N PRO A 410 12.66 -7.94 -2.85
CA PRO A 410 12.32 -8.79 -3.99
C PRO A 410 13.51 -9.05 -4.92
N ALA A 411 14.33 -8.03 -5.17
CA ALA A 411 15.48 -8.13 -6.05
C ALA A 411 16.59 -9.02 -5.47
N HIS A 412 16.81 -8.98 -4.16
CA HIS A 412 17.80 -9.84 -3.49
C HIS A 412 17.29 -11.27 -3.37
N TYR A 413 16.03 -11.44 -2.97
CA TYR A 413 15.41 -12.75 -2.81
C TYR A 413 15.45 -13.53 -4.14
N ALA A 414 15.06 -12.88 -5.25
CA ALA A 414 15.11 -13.48 -6.58
C ALA A 414 16.52 -13.81 -7.09
N ARG A 415 17.56 -13.15 -6.57
CA ARG A 415 18.96 -13.37 -7.00
C ARG A 415 19.71 -14.37 -6.12
N GLN A 416 19.31 -14.53 -4.86
CA GLN A 416 20.12 -15.22 -3.84
C GLN A 416 19.43 -16.44 -3.23
N VAL A 417 18.12 -16.58 -3.40
CA VAL A 417 17.36 -17.71 -2.85
C VAL A 417 16.96 -18.64 -3.98
N ASP A 418 17.30 -19.92 -3.84
CA ASP A 418 16.93 -20.95 -4.80
C ASP A 418 15.41 -21.02 -4.95
N ARG A 419 14.93 -21.02 -6.20
CA ARG A 419 13.49 -20.94 -6.55
C ARG A 419 12.77 -19.69 -6.01
N GLY A 420 13.51 -18.66 -5.60
CA GLY A 420 12.99 -17.36 -5.22
C GLY A 420 12.75 -16.41 -6.39
N GLU A 421 12.96 -16.87 -7.62
CA GLU A 421 12.79 -16.11 -8.86
C GLU A 421 11.36 -15.55 -8.98
N PHE A 422 11.22 -14.42 -9.68
CA PHE A 422 9.89 -13.87 -9.96
C PHE A 422 9.08 -14.87 -10.78
N SER A 423 7.87 -15.19 -10.31
CA SER A 423 6.95 -16.06 -11.05
C SER A 423 6.68 -15.51 -12.45
N GLY A 424 6.77 -16.37 -13.47
CA GLY A 424 6.57 -15.99 -14.86
C GLY A 424 7.81 -15.37 -15.54
N MET A 425 8.98 -15.33 -14.88
CA MET A 425 10.20 -14.92 -15.54
C MET A 425 10.66 -15.99 -16.55
N VAL A 426 10.77 -15.60 -17.81
CA VAL A 426 11.35 -16.46 -18.85
C VAL A 426 12.84 -16.17 -18.89
N THR A 427 13.64 -17.11 -18.39
CA THR A 427 15.10 -17.06 -18.56
C THR A 427 15.48 -17.85 -19.79
N TRP A 428 16.28 -17.23 -20.67
CA TRP A 428 16.84 -17.92 -21.82
C TRP A 428 17.96 -18.84 -21.33
N GLN A 429 17.66 -20.13 -21.20
CA GLN A 429 18.71 -21.12 -20.94
C GLN A 429 19.32 -21.52 -22.28
N GLN A 430 20.56 -21.08 -22.51
CA GLN A 430 21.34 -21.61 -23.60
C GLN A 430 21.78 -23.01 -23.19
N GLU A 431 21.15 -24.05 -23.76
CA GLU A 431 21.59 -25.43 -23.60
C GLU A 431 23.08 -25.49 -23.97
N ARG A 432 23.94 -25.69 -22.97
CA ARG A 432 25.29 -26.17 -23.26
C ARG A 432 25.11 -27.57 -23.81
N CYS A 433 25.14 -27.69 -25.14
CA CYS A 433 25.31 -28.98 -25.79
C CYS A 433 26.47 -29.68 -25.08
N ALA A 434 26.16 -30.77 -24.38
CA ALA A 434 27.17 -31.63 -23.81
C ALA A 434 28.12 -31.97 -24.97
N GLY A 435 29.37 -31.49 -24.87
CA GLY A 435 30.42 -31.94 -25.78
C GLY A 435 30.44 -33.47 -25.74
N PRO A 436 30.76 -34.13 -26.87
CA PRO A 436 30.81 -35.59 -26.90
C PRO A 436 31.70 -36.09 -25.76
N PRO A 437 31.37 -37.24 -25.14
CA PRO A 437 32.10 -37.74 -23.99
C PRO A 437 33.58 -37.86 -24.35
N GLN A 438 34.42 -37.02 -23.72
CA GLN A 438 35.86 -37.18 -23.86
C GLN A 438 36.21 -38.52 -23.23
N ALA A 439 36.58 -39.46 -24.08
CA ALA A 439 37.12 -40.74 -23.70
C ALA A 439 38.28 -40.50 -22.72
N SER A 440 38.17 -41.17 -21.58
CA SER A 440 39.23 -41.32 -20.60
C SER A 440 40.51 -41.83 -21.28
N SER A 441 41.52 -40.97 -21.41
CA SER A 441 42.89 -41.43 -21.65
C SER A 441 43.73 -41.09 -20.43
N HIS A 442 43.94 -42.11 -19.61
CA HIS A 442 45.08 -42.19 -18.69
C HIS A 442 46.37 -41.77 -19.41
N ARG A 443 47.08 -40.77 -18.88
CA ARG A 443 48.55 -40.73 -18.90
C ARG A 443 49.06 -40.01 -17.66
N SER A 444 49.64 -40.82 -16.80
CA SER A 444 50.53 -40.48 -15.70
C SER A 444 51.88 -39.96 -16.22
N ALA A 445 52.37 -38.84 -15.71
CA ALA A 445 53.79 -38.62 -15.39
C ALA A 445 53.97 -37.32 -14.59
N GLN A 446 54.77 -37.42 -13.54
CA GLN A 446 55.16 -36.40 -12.57
C GLN A 446 56.20 -35.41 -13.15
N HIS A 447 56.13 -34.13 -12.75
CA HIS A 447 57.15 -33.37 -11.99
C HIS A 447 57.15 -31.85 -12.27
N GLY A 448 57.10 -31.07 -11.19
CA GLY A 448 58.02 -29.93 -10.93
C GLY A 448 57.70 -28.56 -11.54
N GLY A 449 57.44 -27.58 -10.66
CA GLY A 449 57.83 -26.17 -10.89
C GLY A 449 56.71 -25.14 -11.05
N SER A 450 56.45 -24.39 -9.97
CA SER A 450 55.90 -23.02 -10.01
C SER A 450 57.05 -22.00 -10.23
N PRO A 451 56.80 -20.69 -10.40
CA PRO A 451 55.71 -20.00 -11.10
C PRO A 451 56.22 -18.86 -12.01
N VAL A 452 55.52 -18.51 -13.10
CA VAL A 452 55.69 -17.18 -13.74
C VAL A 452 54.36 -16.67 -14.28
N SER A 453 53.85 -15.62 -13.64
CA SER A 453 52.84 -14.69 -14.16
C SER A 453 53.41 -13.81 -15.29
N PRO A 454 52.58 -13.39 -16.28
CA PRO A 454 52.47 -11.95 -16.50
C PRO A 454 51.03 -11.45 -16.77
N THR A 455 50.69 -10.41 -16.01
CA THR A 455 50.10 -9.13 -16.43
C THR A 455 49.00 -9.05 -17.51
N ARG A 456 47.83 -8.60 -17.05
CA ARG A 456 46.75 -7.95 -17.80
C ARG A 456 47.17 -6.54 -18.24
N HIS A 457 46.78 -6.10 -19.44
CA HIS A 457 46.28 -4.74 -19.71
C HIS A 457 45.55 -4.68 -21.08
N PRO A 458 44.71 -3.65 -21.34
CA PRO A 458 43.41 -3.82 -21.99
C PRO A 458 43.35 -3.25 -23.42
N TRP A 459 42.51 -3.85 -24.26
CA TRP A 459 42.16 -3.31 -25.57
C TRP A 459 41.24 -2.09 -25.43
N ARG A 460 41.76 -0.91 -25.81
CA ARG A 460 40.97 0.27 -26.21
C ARG A 460 40.76 0.21 -27.72
N GLY A 461 39.50 0.20 -28.16
CA GLY A 461 39.14 0.46 -29.54
C GLY A 461 39.05 1.96 -29.83
N ARG A 462 39.60 2.39 -30.98
CA ARG A 462 38.98 3.42 -31.82
C ARG A 462 39.57 3.47 -33.24
N ALA A 463 38.63 3.42 -34.19
CA ALA A 463 38.51 4.21 -35.42
C ALA A 463 39.36 3.91 -36.69
N ALA A 464 38.61 3.58 -37.74
CA ALA A 464 38.62 4.14 -39.09
C ALA A 464 39.75 3.76 -40.06
N SER A 465 39.42 3.05 -41.15
CA SER A 465 38.99 3.66 -42.43
C SER A 465 39.25 2.75 -43.64
N ARG A 466 38.32 2.81 -44.61
CA ARG A 466 38.44 2.59 -46.06
C ARG A 466 38.83 1.19 -46.58
N GLY A 467 37.97 0.67 -47.47
CA GLY A 467 38.35 -0.35 -48.45
C GLY A 467 37.20 -1.25 -48.88
N SER A 468 36.28 -0.76 -49.71
CA SER A 468 35.48 -1.61 -50.61
C SER A 468 36.35 -2.02 -51.80
N PRO A 469 36.21 -3.26 -52.29
CA PRO A 469 35.54 -3.39 -53.58
C PRO A 469 34.54 -4.57 -53.67
N ASP A 470 33.61 -4.38 -54.61
CA ASP A 470 32.61 -5.30 -55.14
C ASP A 470 33.05 -6.77 -55.26
N PHE A 471 32.17 -7.68 -54.82
CA PHE A 471 32.01 -8.98 -55.48
C PHE A 471 30.53 -9.39 -55.50
N ARG A 472 29.99 -9.52 -56.72
CA ARG A 472 28.66 -10.04 -57.00
C ARG A 472 28.60 -11.51 -56.61
N GLY A 473 27.63 -11.88 -55.78
CA GLY A 473 27.31 -13.27 -55.47
C GLY A 473 25.86 -13.40 -55.04
N ARG A 474 24.95 -13.60 -55.99
CA ARG A 474 23.56 -13.99 -55.72
C ARG A 474 23.54 -15.37 -55.07
N SER A 475 23.05 -15.50 -53.84
CA SER A 475 22.46 -16.77 -53.37
C SER A 475 21.33 -16.54 -52.36
N ARG A 476 20.13 -16.81 -52.87
CA ARG A 476 18.84 -17.17 -52.26
C ARG A 476 18.78 -17.19 -50.71
N MET A 477 17.96 -16.29 -50.17
CA MET A 477 17.28 -16.48 -48.88
C MET A 477 16.48 -17.80 -48.91
N ARG A 478 16.73 -18.67 -47.92
CA ARG A 478 15.80 -19.74 -47.54
C ARG A 478 15.06 -19.30 -46.27
N PRO A 479 13.73 -19.43 -46.21
CA PRO A 479 12.97 -19.14 -45.00
C PRO A 479 13.18 -20.27 -43.99
N TRP A 480 13.56 -19.92 -42.76
CA TRP A 480 13.55 -20.85 -41.64
C TRP A 480 12.10 -21.13 -41.26
N ARG A 481 11.67 -22.38 -41.46
CA ARG A 481 10.40 -22.89 -40.96
C ARG A 481 10.53 -23.06 -39.44
N ALA A 482 9.64 -22.43 -38.69
CA ALA A 482 9.39 -22.78 -37.31
C ALA A 482 8.61 -24.10 -37.29
N CYS A 483 9.18 -25.17 -36.73
CA CYS A 483 8.40 -26.33 -36.31
C CYS A 483 7.71 -25.95 -35.00
N LEU A 484 6.43 -25.60 -35.10
CA LEU A 484 5.50 -25.60 -33.97
C LEU A 484 4.79 -26.95 -34.01
N ASP A 485 5.29 -27.92 -33.24
CA ASP A 485 4.54 -29.13 -32.94
C ASP A 485 3.57 -28.83 -31.79
N TRP A 486 2.28 -28.82 -32.12
CA TRP A 486 1.18 -28.76 -31.16
C TRP A 486 0.82 -30.20 -30.78
N PRO A 487 0.87 -30.61 -29.50
CA PRO A 487 0.37 -31.93 -29.13
C PRO A 487 -1.16 -31.92 -29.10
N ASP A 488 -1.76 -32.82 -29.87
CA ASP A 488 -3.18 -33.10 -29.91
C ASP A 488 -3.78 -33.38 -28.52
N ALA A 489 -4.98 -32.86 -28.33
CA ALA A 489 -5.83 -33.08 -27.18
C ALA A 489 -6.40 -34.51 -27.21
N SER A 490 -5.76 -35.46 -26.53
CA SER A 490 -6.41 -36.65 -25.96
C SER A 490 -5.43 -37.53 -25.19
N ASN A 491 -5.19 -37.21 -23.91
CA ASN A 491 -5.03 -38.25 -22.89
C ASN A 491 -5.02 -37.66 -21.47
N SER A 492 -5.68 -38.37 -20.58
CA SER A 492 -5.90 -38.14 -19.14
C SER A 492 -4.63 -37.80 -18.32
N PRO A 493 -4.78 -37.12 -17.17
CA PRO A 493 -3.71 -36.35 -16.55
C PRO A 493 -2.72 -37.24 -15.80
N ARG A 494 -1.44 -37.19 -16.21
CA ARG A 494 -0.33 -37.61 -15.34
C ARG A 494 -0.13 -36.53 -14.28
N GLN A 495 -0.22 -36.95 -13.03
CA GLN A 495 0.17 -36.18 -11.85
C GLN A 495 1.57 -35.60 -12.04
N VAL A 496 1.67 -34.28 -12.13
CA VAL A 496 2.93 -33.55 -11.97
C VAL A 496 2.92 -32.99 -10.55
N GLY A 497 3.63 -33.67 -9.66
CA GLY A 497 3.94 -33.17 -8.33
C GLY A 497 4.88 -31.97 -8.44
N ILE A 498 4.41 -30.81 -8.02
CA ILE A 498 5.23 -29.62 -7.84
C ILE A 498 5.72 -29.63 -6.39
N GLY A 499 7.00 -29.95 -6.21
CA GLY A 499 7.73 -29.83 -4.94
C GLY A 499 8.28 -28.43 -4.75
#